data_AF-Q3LVR3-F1
#
_entry.id   AF-Q3LVR3-F1
#
_cell.length_a   1.000
_cell.length_b   1.000
_cell.length_c   1.000
_cell.angle_alpha   90.00
_cell.angle_beta   90.00
_cell.angle_gamma   90.00
#
_symmetry.space_group_name_H-M   'P 1'
#
loop_
_entity.id
_entity.type
_entity.pdbx_description
1 polymer ?
#
loop_
_entity_poly.entity_id
_entity_poly.type
_entity_poly.pdbx_seq_one_letter_code
_entity_poly.pdbx_strand_id
1 'polypeptide(L)' 'MAPTQVRLMLLRQCAPTVTRDGCSDCLQKAYSNIQSCATDVTDGRGVDSGCFMRFSASPFFPANS' A
#
# COMPACT_ATOMS: atom_id res chain seq x y z
N MET A 1 28.57 7.65 6.53
CA MET A 1 27.65 6.52 6.28
C MET A 1 26.47 7.09 5.51
N ALA A 2 26.31 6.75 4.23
CA ALA A 2 25.15 7.21 3.44
C ALA A 2 23.90 6.42 3.87
N PRO A 3 22.70 7.03 3.91
CA PRO A 3 21.49 6.29 4.21
C PRO A 3 21.25 5.23 3.13
N THR A 4 21.03 3.99 3.54
CA THR A 4 20.66 2.89 2.65
C THR A 4 19.30 3.22 2.01
N GLN A 5 19.29 3.51 0.71
CA GLN A 5 18.03 3.79 0.02
C GLN A 5 17.28 2.48 -0.22
N VAL A 6 16.19 2.27 0.51
CA VAL A 6 15.26 1.15 0.29
C VAL A 6 14.19 1.61 -0.70
N ARG A 7 14.08 0.91 -1.83
CA ARG A 7 13.04 1.19 -2.84
C ARG A 7 11.79 0.39 -2.48
N LEU A 8 10.71 1.09 -2.12
CA LEU A 8 9.41 0.47 -1.87
C LEU A 8 8.57 0.45 -3.15
N MET A 9 8.06 -0.72 -3.52
CA MET A 9 7.00 -0.85 -4.51
C MET A 9 5.64 -0.80 -3.81
N LEU A 10 4.68 -0.12 -4.43
CA LEU A 10 3.35 0.13 -3.89
C LEU A 10 2.29 -0.23 -4.92
N LEU A 11 1.24 -0.92 -4.48
CA LEU A 11 0.01 -1.17 -5.24
C LEU A 11 -1.17 -0.67 -4.43
N ARG A 12 -2.06 0.08 -5.08
CA ARG A 12 -3.32 0.55 -4.53
C ARG A 12 -4.41 0.29 -5.57
N GLN A 13 -5.45 -0.41 -5.17
CA GLN A 13 -6.58 -0.75 -6.03
C GLN A 13 -7.87 -0.47 -5.29
N CYS A 14 -8.87 0.04 -6.02
CA CYS A 14 -10.21 0.25 -5.51
C CYS A 14 -11.20 -0.56 -6.33
N ALA A 15 -12.27 -1.01 -5.70
CA ALA A 15 -13.39 -1.63 -6.39
C ALA A 15 -14.04 -0.61 -7.33
N PRO A 16 -14.49 -1.04 -8.52
CA PRO A 16 -15.03 -0.14 -9.55
C PRO A 16 -16.32 0.56 -9.12
N THR A 17 -16.99 0.06 -8.07
CA THR A 17 -18.22 0.63 -7.50
C THR A 17 -17.96 1.80 -6.54
N VAL A 18 -16.71 2.06 -6.16
CA VAL A 18 -16.36 3.09 -5.19
C VAL A 18 -16.13 4.42 -5.89
N THR A 19 -16.63 5.50 -5.30
CA THR A 19 -16.34 6.86 -5.79
C THR A 19 -14.85 7.19 -5.61
N ARG A 20 -14.38 8.23 -6.29
CA ARG A 20 -12.99 8.67 -6.14
C ARG A 20 -12.63 9.00 -4.68
N ASP A 21 -13.52 9.70 -3.99
CA ASP A 21 -13.30 10.11 -2.60
C ASP A 21 -13.37 8.90 -1.67
N GLY A 22 -14.36 8.01 -1.86
CA GLY A 22 -14.45 6.76 -1.10
C GLY A 22 -13.23 5.86 -1.28
N CYS A 23 -12.60 5.87 -2.46
CA CYS A 23 -11.37 5.14 -2.73
C CYS A 23 -10.19 5.72 -1.93
N SER A 24 -10.08 7.05 -1.86
CA SER A 24 -9.06 7.71 -1.04
C SER A 24 -9.22 7.37 0.44
N ASP A 25 -10.43 7.51 0.96
CA ASP A 25 -10.76 7.24 2.37
C ASP A 25 -10.51 5.77 2.72
N CYS A 26 -10.93 4.85 1.84
CA CYS A 26 -10.70 3.42 2.01
C CYS A 26 -9.20 3.09 2.09
N LEU A 27 -8.41 3.63 1.16
CA LEU A 27 -6.96 3.37 1.12
C LEU A 27 -6.25 3.99 2.34
N GLN A 28 -6.71 5.14 2.83
CA GLN A 28 -6.17 5.76 4.04
C GLN A 28 -6.51 4.95 5.29
N LYS A 29 -7.71 4.39 5.37
CA LYS A 29 -8.09 3.48 6.45
C LYS A 29 -7.26 2.18 6.40
N ALA A 30 -7.11 1.58 5.23
CA ALA A 30 -6.27 0.41 5.04
C ALA A 30 -4.81 0.66 5.48
N TYR A 31 -4.26 1.84 5.18
CA TYR A 31 -2.92 2.23 5.64
C TYR A 31 -2.85 2.41 7.16
N SER A 32 -3.83 3.10 7.75
CA SER A 32 -3.91 3.30 9.20
C SER A 32 -3.99 1.97 9.95
N ASN A 33 -4.73 0.99 9.40
CA ASN A 33 -4.81 -0.35 9.94
C ASN A 33 -3.44 -1.07 9.91
N ILE A 34 -2.67 -0.92 8.83
CA ILE A 34 -1.30 -1.47 8.76
C ILE A 34 -0.41 -0.83 9.84
N GLN A 35 -0.44 0.50 9.96
CA GLN A 35 0.36 1.22 10.96
C GLN A 35 -0.01 0.85 12.40
N SER A 36 -1.28 0.55 12.65
CA SER A 36 -1.73 0.07 13.96
C SER A 36 -1.20 -1.31 14.32
N CYS A 37 -0.82 -2.13 13.33
CA CYS A 37 -0.27 -3.47 13.56
C CYS A 37 1.24 -3.44 13.76
N ALA A 38 1.97 -2.66 12.97
CA ALA A 38 3.42 -2.56 13.05
C ALA A 38 3.94 -1.24 12.46
N THR A 39 4.97 -0.70 13.10
CA THR A 39 5.77 0.41 12.60
C THR A 39 7.11 -0.10 12.05
N ASP A 40 7.74 0.68 11.18
CA ASP A 40 9.06 0.37 10.59
C ASP A 40 9.15 -0.96 9.80
N VAL A 41 8.04 -1.37 9.19
CA VAL A 41 7.99 -2.55 8.31
C VAL A 41 8.29 -2.20 6.85
N THR A 42 9.00 -3.08 6.16
CA THR A 42 9.28 -2.97 4.72
C THR A 42 8.23 -3.65 3.85
N ASP A 43 7.30 -4.38 4.47
CA ASP A 43 6.28 -5.19 3.82
C ASP A 43 4.96 -5.06 4.56
N GLY A 44 3.89 -4.79 3.82
CA GLY A 44 2.57 -4.61 4.41
C GLY A 44 1.45 -4.79 3.39
N ARG A 45 0.31 -5.27 3.87
CA ARG A 45 -0.91 -5.46 3.09
C ARG A 45 -2.09 -4.98 3.90
N GLY A 46 -2.96 -4.22 3.27
CA GLY A 46 -4.18 -3.68 3.86
C GLY A 46 -5.35 -3.94 2.92
N VAL A 47 -6.46 -4.42 3.50
CA VAL A 47 -7.73 -4.62 2.79
C VAL A 47 -8.78 -3.89 3.61
N ASP A 48 -9.66 -3.18 2.92
CA ASP A 48 -10.87 -2.60 3.51
C ASP A 48 -12.03 -2.75 2.50
N SER A 49 -13.27 -2.45 2.89
CA SER A 49 -14.45 -2.61 2.05
C SER A 49 -14.36 -1.74 0.81
N GLY A 50 -13.87 -2.32 -0.29
CA GLY A 50 -13.72 -1.65 -1.58
C GLY A 50 -12.31 -1.22 -1.94
N CYS A 51 -11.26 -1.60 -1.21
CA CYS A 51 -9.89 -1.34 -1.62
C CYS A 51 -8.87 -2.36 -1.10
N PHE A 52 -7.75 -2.41 -1.81
CA PHE A 52 -6.58 -3.21 -1.46
C PHE A 52 -5.32 -2.38 -1.63
N MET A 53 -4.41 -2.48 -0.67
CA MET A 53 -3.07 -1.93 -0.79
C MET A 53 -1.99 -2.93 -0.38
N ARG A 54 -0.84 -2.83 -1.04
CA ARG A 54 0.36 -3.58 -0.70
C ARG A 54 1.60 -2.72 -0.89
N PHE A 55 2.53 -2.79 0.06
CA PHE A 55 3.88 -2.30 -0.11
C PHE A 55 4.90 -3.39 0.21
N SER A 56 6.05 -3.31 -0.46
CA SER A 56 7.18 -4.23 -0.25
C SER A 56 8.48 -3.58 -0.70
N ALA A 57 9.56 -3.80 0.04
CA ALA A 57 10.92 -3.51 -0.44
C ALA A 57 11.37 -4.51 -1.51
N SER A 58 10.74 -5.68 -1.56
CA SER A 58 10.98 -6.67 -2.61
C SER A 58 10.12 -6.35 -3.84
N PRO A 59 10.69 -6.38 -5.06
CA PRO A 59 9.91 -6.10 -6.25
C PRO A 59 8.83 -7.18 -6.48
N PHE A 60 7.63 -6.75 -6.83
CA PHE A 60 6.51 -7.65 -7.13
C PHE A 60 5.77 -7.30 -8.42
N PHE A 61 6.19 -6.24 -9.11
CA PHE A 61 5.80 -5.97 -10.49
C PHE A 61 6.94 -6.34 -11.43
N PRO A 62 6.65 -6.87 -12.62
CA PRO A 62 7.65 -6.94 -13.68
C PRO A 62 8.15 -5.52 -14.00
N ALA A 63 9.40 -5.43 -14.45
CA ALA A 63 9.89 -4.17 -15.00
C ALA A 63 8.99 -3.80 -16.19
N ASN A 64 8.49 -2.56 -16.20
CA ASN A 64 7.76 -2.07 -17.36
C ASN A 64 8.75 -1.97 -18.53
N SER A 65 8.47 -2.69 -19.61
CA SER A 65 9.28 -2.70 -20.84
C SER A 65 9.05 -1.47 -21.69
#